data_AF-A0A8J4UCH0-F1
#
_entry.id   AF-A0A8J4UCH0-F1
#
_cell.length_a   1.000
_cell.length_b   1.000
_cell.length_c   1.000
_cell.angle_alpha   90.00
_cell.angle_beta   90.00
_cell.angle_gamma   90.00
#
_symmetry.space_group_name_H-M   'P 1'
#
loop_
_entity.id
_entity.type
_entity.pdbx_description
1 polymer ?
#
loop_
_entity_poly.entity_id
_entity_poly.type
_entity_poly.pdbx_seq_one_letter_code
_entity_poly.pdbx_strand_id
1 'polypeptide(L)' 'VDKLYRDAFTNYILIQILKFSNGSLVTQSRLYFNSSGPNISTAQISTTLLMGLGKLNFNIIPESISVTQTS' A
#
# COMPACT_ATOMS: atom_id res chain seq x y z
N VAL A 1 3.30 -7.60 1.30
CA VAL A 1 2.82 -6.31 0.73
C VAL A 1 3.95 -5.52 0.06
N ASP A 2 5.11 -5.28 0.68
CA ASP A 2 6.26 -4.55 0.07
C ASP A 2 6.54 -4.96 -1.39
N LYS A 3 6.68 -6.28 -1.62
CA LYS A 3 6.92 -6.84 -2.95
C LYS A 3 5.87 -6.45 -4.00
N LEU A 4 4.59 -6.33 -3.62
CA LEU A 4 3.53 -5.92 -4.57
C LEU A 4 3.79 -4.53 -5.12
N TYR A 5 4.19 -3.59 -4.26
CA TYR A 5 4.46 -2.22 -4.66
C TYR A 5 5.80 -2.07 -5.37
N ARG A 6 6.82 -2.84 -4.94
CA ARG A 6 8.12 -2.92 -5.62
C ARG A 6 8.00 -3.43 -7.06
N ASP A 7 7.17 -4.44 -7.28
CA ASP A 7 6.95 -5.02 -8.61
C ASP A 7 6.08 -4.10 -9.50
N ALA A 8 5.17 -3.32 -8.90
CA ALA A 8 4.23 -2.47 -9.63
C ALA A 8 4.79 -1.08 -10.00
N PHE A 9 5.73 -0.54 -9.22
CA PHE A 9 6.17 0.85 -9.34
C PHE A 9 7.69 0.96 -9.32
N THR A 10 8.28 1.42 -10.42
CA THR A 10 9.74 1.56 -10.56
C THR A 10 10.36 2.61 -9.64
N ASN A 11 9.58 3.61 -9.22
CA ASN A 11 9.97 4.64 -8.27
C ASN A 11 9.58 4.31 -6.82
N TYR A 12 9.13 3.09 -6.52
CA TYR A 12 8.87 2.66 -5.14
C TYR A 12 10.16 2.61 -4.32
N ILE A 13 10.10 3.15 -3.10
CA ILE A 13 11.21 3.11 -2.14
C ILE A 13 10.92 2.04 -1.08
N LEU A 14 9.87 2.26 -0.28
CA LEU A 14 9.52 1.39 0.85
C LEU A 14 8.08 1.60 1.33
N ILE A 15 7.61 0.64 2.12
CA ILE A 15 6.40 0.73 2.94
C ILE A 15 6.81 0.75 4.41
N GLN A 16 6.36 1.76 5.14
CA GLN A 16 6.58 1.90 6.57
C GLN A 16 5.26 1.63 7.29
N ILE A 17 5.25 0.64 8.18
CA ILE A 17 4.13 0.41 9.08
C ILE A 17 4.24 1.42 10.23
N LEU A 18 3.21 2.24 10.42
CA LEU A 18 3.17 3.28 11.46
C LEU A 18 2.62 2.74 12.77
N LYS A 19 1.54 1.96 12.72
CA LYS A 19 0.93 1.36 13.90
C LYS A 19 0.03 0.17 13.52
N PHE A 20 -0.12 -0.72 14.50
CA PHE A 20 -1.16 -1.73 14.55
C PHE A 20 -2.22 -1.27 15.56
N SER A 21 -3.50 -1.41 15.23
CA SER A 21 -4.58 -1.06 16.15
C SER A 21 -4.98 -2.26 17.02
N ASN A 22 -5.38 -2.00 18.26
CA ASN A 22 -5.68 -3.06 19.23
C ASN A 22 -6.92 -3.87 18.80
N GLY A 23 -6.83 -5.22 18.80
CA GLY A 23 -7.93 -6.12 18.46
C GLY A 23 -8.18 -6.40 16.97
N SER A 24 -7.39 -5.86 16.03
CA SER A 24 -7.50 -6.18 14.59
C SER A 24 -6.23 -5.91 13.79
N LEU A 25 -6.11 -6.59 12.64
CA LEU A 25 -5.15 -6.38 11.52
C LEU A 25 -5.23 -4.98 10.87
N VAL A 26 -5.87 -3.98 11.50
CA VAL A 26 -5.92 -2.62 10.99
C VAL A 26 -4.53 -2.02 11.10
N THR A 27 -3.89 -1.84 9.94
CA THR A 27 -2.50 -1.39 9.83
C THR A 27 -2.50 -0.03 9.14
N GLN A 28 -1.98 0.99 9.81
CA GLN A 28 -1.71 2.27 9.17
C GLN A 28 -0.29 2.23 8.59
N SER A 29 -0.15 2.49 7.29
CA SER A 29 1.15 2.48 6.61
C SER A 29 1.37 3.74 5.79
N ARG A 30 2.63 4.10 5.57
CA ARG A 30 3.07 5.08 4.57
C ARG A 30 3.85 4.39 3.47
N LEU A 31 3.53 4.73 2.23
CA LEU A 31 4.28 4.31 1.06
C LEU A 31 5.13 5.49 0.60
N TYR A 32 6.42 5.25 0.39
CA TYR A 32 7.34 6.27 -0.09
C TYR A 32 7.75 5.96 -1.52
N PHE A 33 7.70 7.00 -2.35
CA PHE A 33 8.08 6.96 -3.76
C PHE A 33 9.11 8.04 -4.03
N ASN A 34 10.01 7.76 -4.98
CA ASN A 34 10.99 8.73 -5.43
C ASN A 34 10.28 9.83 -6.25
N SER A 35 10.52 11.09 -5.87
CA SER A 35 9.93 12.29 -6.47
C SER A 35 10.38 12.54 -7.91
N SER A 36 11.49 11.95 -8.34
CA SER A 36 11.94 12.00 -9.75
C SER A 36 11.16 11.05 -10.65
N GLY A 37 10.31 10.18 -10.09
CA GLY A 37 9.46 9.25 -10.84
C GLY A 37 8.10 9.84 -11.23
N PRO A 38 7.26 9.06 -11.93
CA PRO A 38 5.91 9.50 -12.29
C PRO A 38 5.06 9.74 -11.05
N ASN A 39 4.13 10.68 -11.15
CA ASN A 39 3.09 10.89 -10.14
C ASN A 39 2.24 9.62 -10.02
N ILE A 40 2.09 9.13 -8.78
CA ILE A 40 1.30 7.95 -8.47
C ILE A 40 0.01 8.39 -7.80
N SER A 41 -1.13 8.01 -8.39
CA SER A 41 -2.44 8.30 -7.83
C SER A 41 -2.80 7.32 -6.71
N THR A 42 -3.64 7.77 -5.77
CA THR A 42 -4.20 6.91 -4.72
C THR A 42 -4.99 5.72 -5.27
N ALA A 43 -5.63 5.88 -6.44
CA ALA A 43 -6.35 4.82 -7.14
C ALA A 43 -5.41 3.72 -7.67
N GLN A 44 -4.22 4.08 -8.15
CA GLN A 44 -3.21 3.08 -8.55
C GLN A 44 -2.74 2.29 -7.33
N ILE A 45 -2.49 2.95 -6.20
CA ILE A 45 -2.09 2.28 -4.96
C ILE A 45 -3.14 1.30 -4.46
N SER A 46 -4.42 1.71 -4.42
CA SER A 46 -5.51 0.83 -3.97
C SER A 46 -5.71 -0.35 -4.93
N THR A 47 -5.68 -0.10 -6.23
CA THR A 47 -5.81 -1.15 -7.27
C THR A 47 -4.68 -2.17 -7.18
N THR A 48 -3.44 -1.73 -6.98
CA THR A 48 -2.28 -2.65 -6.80
C THR A 48 -2.47 -3.57 -5.59
N LEU A 49 -2.97 -3.04 -4.47
CA LEU A 49 -3.24 -3.87 -3.29
C LEU A 49 -4.39 -4.85 -3.55
N LEU A 50 -5.48 -4.38 -4.16
CA LEU A 50 -6.66 -5.19 -4.50
C LEU A 50 -6.30 -6.37 -5.42
N MET A 51 -5.53 -6.12 -6.48
CA MET A 51 -5.04 -7.18 -7.38
C MET A 51 -4.07 -8.16 -6.70
N GLY A 52 -3.41 -7.70 -5.63
CA GLY A 52 -2.42 -8.48 -4.88
C GLY A 52 -2.99 -9.28 -3.71
N LEU A 53 -4.27 -9.14 -3.36
CA LEU A 53 -4.85 -9.76 -2.15
C LEU A 53 -4.68 -11.27 -2.13
N GLY A 54 -4.90 -11.94 -3.27
CA GLY A 54 -4.72 -13.40 -3.38
C GLY A 54 -3.26 -13.88 -3.28
N LYS A 55 -2.28 -12.98 -3.22
CA LYS A 55 -0.85 -13.29 -3.08
C LYS A 55 -0.33 -13.03 -1.66
N LEU A 56 -1.17 -12.55 -0.75
CA LEU A 56 -0.81 -12.29 0.63
C LEU A 56 -1.01 -13.55 1.48
N ASN A 57 -0.21 -13.68 2.54
CA ASN A 57 -0.35 -14.74 3.54
C ASN A 57 -1.35 -14.37 4.66
N PHE A 58 -2.15 -13.32 4.44
CA PHE A 58 -3.20 -12.86 5.35
C PHE A 58 -4.33 -12.22 4.55
N ASN A 59 -5.53 -12.23 5.13
CA ASN A 59 -6.71 -11.65 4.50
C ASN A 59 -6.81 -10.16 4.82
N ILE A 60 -7.16 -9.37 3.80
CA ILE A 60 -7.58 -7.98 3.93
C ILE A 60 -8.99 -7.89 3.39
N ILE A 61 -9.88 -7.24 4.12
CA ILE A 61 -11.24 -6.93 3.64
C ILE A 61 -11.11 -5.81 2.59
N PRO A 62 -11.42 -6.03 1.31
CA PRO A 62 -11.23 -5.04 0.24
C PRO A 62 -11.83 -3.67 0.57
N GLU A 63 -13.02 -3.67 1.18
CA GLU A 63 -13.80 -2.49 1.53
C GLU A 63 -13.17 -1.69 2.69
N SER A 64 -12.22 -2.28 3.42
CA SER A 64 -11.48 -1.61 4.51
C SER A 64 -10.27 -0.81 4.01
N ILE A 65 -9.92 -0.90 2.72
CA ILE A 65 -8.76 -0.24 2.14
C ILE A 65 -9.09 1.23 1.87
N SER A 66 -8.41 2.13 2.58
CA SER A 66 -8.46 3.57 2.34
C SER A 66 -7.06 4.10 2.07
N VAL A 67 -6.90 4.85 0.98
CA VAL A 67 -5.62 5.45 0.58
C VAL A 67 -5.82 6.95 0.45
N THR A 68 -4.97 7.70 1.15
CA THR A 68 -4.90 9.16 1.05
C THR A 68 -3.49 9.57 0.66
N GLN A 69 -3.38 10.70 -0.03
CA GLN A 69 -2.10 11.31 -0.34
C GLN A 69 -1.82 12.40 0.69
N THR A 70 -0.62 12.39 1.26
CA THR A 70 -0.12 13.47 2.12
C THR A 70 0.92 14.24 1.33
N SER A 71 0.70 15.56 1.21
CA SER A 71 1.64 16.51 0.59
C SER A 71 2.82 16.82 1.49
#